data_AF-A0A7J4IG59-F1
#
_entry.id   AF-A0A7J4IG59-F1
#
_cell.length_a   1.000
_cell.length_b   1.000
_cell.length_c   1.000
_cell.angle_alpha   90.00
_cell.angle_beta   90.00
_cell.angle_gamma   90.00
#
_symmetry.space_group_name_H-M   'P 1'
#
loop_
_entity.id
_entity.type
_entity.pdbx_description
1 polymer ?
#
loop_
_entity_poly.entity_id
_entity_poly.type
_entity_poly.pdbx_seq_one_letter_code
_entity_poly.pdbx_strand_id
1 'polypeptide(L)' 'MRLLVTGGSGFIGANFVRDQLARHPDRSVVNLDALTYAG' A
#
# COMPACT_ATOMS: atom_id res chain seq x y z
N MET A 1 14.17 -2.97 -0.63
CA MET A 1 13.95 -1.51 -0.42
C MET A 1 12.75 -1.29 0.50
N ARG A 2 12.69 -0.22 1.31
CA ARG A 2 11.53 0.08 2.19
C ARG A 2 10.63 1.15 1.56
N LEU A 3 9.32 0.91 1.51
CA LEU A 3 8.33 1.79 0.90
C LEU A 3 7.25 2.17 1.92
N LEU A 4 7.06 3.47 2.14
CA LEU A 4 5.93 3.99 2.90
C LEU A 4 4.82 4.37 1.91
N VAL A 5 3.62 3.81 2.10
CA VAL A 5 2.44 4.11 1.28
C VAL A 5 1.42 4.79 2.19
N THR A 6 1.01 6.01 1.82
CA THR A 6 -0.09 6.70 2.50
C THR A 6 -1.40 6.45 1.77
N GLY A 7 -2.50 6.22 2.49
CA GLY A 7 -3.80 5.96 1.84
C GLY A 7 -3.87 4.60 1.14
N GLY A 8 -3.03 3.64 1.56
CA GLY A 8 -2.91 2.32 0.94
C GLY A 8 -4.11 1.41 1.14
N SER A 9 -5.12 1.82 1.90
CA SER A 9 -6.39 1.11 2.08
C SER A 9 -7.50 1.64 1.16
N GLY A 10 -7.27 2.72 0.43
CA GLY A 10 -8.20 3.21 -0.62
C GLY A 10 -8.13 2.38 -1.91
N PHE A 11 -9.02 2.66 -2.87
CA PHE A 11 -9.12 1.88 -4.12
C PHE A 11 -7.78 1.73 -4.87
N ILE A 12 -7.11 2.85 -5.16
CA ILE A 12 -5.82 2.85 -5.86
C ILE A 12 -4.70 2.33 -4.95
N GLY A 13 -4.68 2.80 -3.70
CA GLY A 13 -3.66 2.44 -2.72
C GLY A 13 -3.58 0.93 -2.48
N ALA A 14 -4.72 0.27 -2.34
CA ALA A 14 -4.80 -1.16 -2.08
C ALA A 14 -4.27 -1.98 -3.27
N ASN A 15 -4.65 -1.59 -4.50
CA ASN A 15 -4.12 -2.23 -5.70
C ASN A 15 -2.62 -2.00 -5.86
N PHE A 16 -2.14 -0.79 -5.59
CA PHE A 16 -0.72 -0.48 -5.63
C PHE A 16 0.08 -1.30 -4.61
N VAL A 17 -0.36 -1.38 -3.35
CA VAL A 17 0.30 -2.19 -2.31
C VAL A 17 0.40 -3.66 -2.74
N ARG A 18 -0.69 -4.22 -3.29
CA ARG A 18 -0.71 -5.61 -3.78
C ARG A 18 0.26 -5.82 -4.94
N ASP A 19 0.28 -4.89 -5.90
CA ASP A 19 1.19 -4.95 -7.05
C ASP A 19 2.67 -4.89 -6.61
N GLN A 20 2.98 -4.00 -5.67
CA GLN A 20 4.34 -3.87 -5.12
C GLN A 20 4.80 -5.15 -4.41
N LEU A 21 3.95 -5.76 -3.59
CA LEU A 21 4.27 -7.01 -2.89
C LEU A 21 4.42 -8.19 -3.85
N ALA A 22 3.65 -8.23 -4.94
CA ALA A 22 3.71 -9.30 -5.93
C ALA A 22 4.94 -9.22 -6.84
N ARG A 23 5.30 -8.01 -7.31
CA ARG A 23 6.39 -7.82 -8.29
C ARG A 23 7.76 -7.66 -7.64
N HIS A 24 7.81 -7.30 -6.37
CA HIS A 24 9.04 -6.98 -5.67
C HIS A 24 9.07 -7.65 -4.29
N PRO A 25 9.28 -8.97 -4.23
CA PRO A 25 9.23 -9.74 -2.98
C PRO A 25 10.33 -9.35 -1.96
N ASP A 26 11.37 -8.65 -2.40
CA ASP A 26 12.44 -8.09 -1.56
C ASP A 26 12.07 -6.73 -0.93
N ARG A 27 10.92 -6.14 -1.29
CA ARG A 27 10.45 -4.88 -0.74
C ARG A 27 9.64 -5.10 0.52
N SER A 28 9.87 -4.23 1.49
CA SER A 28 9.02 -4.10 2.67
C SER A 28 8.13 -2.87 2.49
N VAL A 29 6.82 -3.06 2.61
CA VAL A 29 5.82 -2.00 2.48
C VAL A 29 5.20 -1.72 3.84
N VAL A 30 5.15 -0.45 4.23
CA VAL A 30 4.40 0.05 5.37
C VAL A 30 3.24 0.88 4.84
N ASN A 31 2.00 0.45 5.10
CA ASN A 31 0.81 1.23 4.77
C ASN A 31 0.43 2.10 5.98
N LEU A 32 0.40 3.41 5.79
CA LEU A 32 -0.14 4.38 6.74
C LEU A 32 -1.45 4.94 6.18
N ASP A 33 -2.56 4.59 6.81
CA ASP A 33 -3.88 5.03 6.37
C ASP A 33 -4.66 5.63 7.54
N ALA A 34 -5.39 6.71 7.28
CA ALA A 34 -6.25 7.35 8.25
C ALA A 34 -7.59 6.61 8.43
N LEU A 35 -7.93 5.72 7.49
CA LEU A 35 -9.16 4.92 7.47
C LEU A 35 -10.44 5.77 7.56
N THR A 36 -10.38 7.02 7.12
CA THR A 36 -11.51 7.95 7.08
C THR A 36 -12.25 7.93 5.76
N TYR A 37 -11.68 7.32 4.72
CA TYR A 37 -12.37 7.09 3.46
C TYR A 37 -13.23 5.83 3.61
N ALA A 38 -14.56 6.02 3.64
CA ALA A 38 -15.50 4.92 3.51
C ALA A 38 -15.34 4.36 2.09
N GLY A 39 -14.70 3.19 1.94
CA GLY A 39 -14.42 2.56 0.66
C GLY A 39 -15.56 2.64 -0.34
#